data_AF-E4Y267-F1
#
_entry.id   AF-E4Y267-F1
#
_cell.length_a   1.000
_cell.length_b   1.000
_cell.length_c   1.000
_cell.angle_alpha   90.00
_cell.angle_beta   90.00
_cell.angle_gamma   90.00
#
_symmetry.space_group_name_H-M   'P 1'
#
loop_
_entity.id
_entity.type
_entity.pdbx_description
1 polymer ?
#
loop_
_entity_poly.entity_id
_entity_poly.type
_entity_poly.pdbx_seq_one_letter_code
_entity_poly.pdbx_strand_id
1 'polypeptide(L)'
;MLTEFCFLAALTLNEDERAVLRGEIDEWVKYFLPKLERESTREEKCRLIASVERQEFGEDWYAKNWRFCKFVGNYGIIFDDKKYELEKLKITSFQKKILRRNPSLKNVFLGRSEIKEETGFWKLNDELKNKIISEGGEAIIFLEKFGNLKAAVRIHIFDAFLFTTNFGANELKWKTNLISDFEKAEDKNQNDKAVVLIHENIVQNYANVELFQIDDEKEEDCLGWITILEKCDGNIRTELKNENLDLEERKKIAKGLKVGLDYLDKVGIVHFDRKLENFLLLGGIAKICDFGLVEERTGRKSYRQMGYCRRGSKFRDDFALFSGSPGFSQTRQLIGTAGFEENYSYFLFCDWKTSWSLLYRPIDEKERKNIDKKIQNCNIRNIHDKSHVIKNITQIISLPNISNSFCLDDPNLTKSCQMSNLKQQMTKCVNFDIKNLTQNILDQKWSNLCVPISVTTLLRFSMKNDLAFVDKENAYTFDNILTILTMIAYPRSLAGLNLNPKKKENDFQRNDIETMLERVCKKTYLKESGWEIVRKQGYPEPAESTCNYKKVMLNENFIFSRPLSVTGAYFLPTRRIDGIDYPEKVFFHQMTLDRIENGGYVLQNTQFSVNHPPGKKKSCLKNN
;
A
#
# COMPACT_ATOMS: atom_id res chain seq x y z
N MET A 1 -12.03 32.01 -22.55
CA MET A 1 -10.91 31.05 -22.57
C MET A 1 -9.69 31.42 -21.73
N LEU A 2 -8.92 32.53 -21.90
CA LEU A 2 -7.71 32.76 -21.06
C LEU A 2 -7.91 33.63 -19.79
N THR A 3 -8.95 34.46 -19.73
CA THR A 3 -9.18 35.40 -18.61
C THR A 3 -10.00 34.81 -17.46
N GLU A 4 -10.88 33.84 -17.73
CA GLU A 4 -11.81 33.34 -16.69
C GLU A 4 -11.19 32.29 -15.75
N PHE A 5 -10.15 31.58 -16.19
CA PHE A 5 -9.37 30.68 -15.31
C PHE A 5 -8.59 31.41 -14.22
N CYS A 6 -8.48 32.74 -14.26
CA CYS A 6 -7.93 33.53 -13.15
C CYS A 6 -8.69 33.30 -11.84
N PHE A 7 -9.95 32.88 -11.91
CA PHE A 7 -10.79 32.59 -10.74
C PHE A 7 -10.57 31.21 -10.12
N LEU A 8 -9.77 30.32 -10.74
CA LEU A 8 -9.64 28.94 -10.30
C LEU A 8 -9.09 28.81 -8.87
N ALA A 9 -8.22 29.74 -8.46
CA ALA A 9 -7.66 29.79 -7.10
C ALA A 9 -8.51 30.60 -6.11
N ALA A 10 -9.59 31.25 -6.55
CA ALA A 10 -10.43 32.08 -5.70
C ALA A 10 -11.28 31.22 -4.75
N LEU A 11 -11.22 31.54 -3.46
CA LEU A 11 -12.03 30.85 -2.43
C LEU A 11 -13.49 31.32 -2.42
N THR A 12 -13.76 32.51 -2.94
CA THR A 12 -15.10 33.12 -2.97
C THR A 12 -15.37 33.63 -4.38
N LEU A 13 -16.45 33.15 -4.98
CA LEU A 13 -16.97 33.58 -6.27
C LEU A 13 -18.48 33.75 -6.16
N ASN A 14 -19.05 34.69 -6.90
CA ASN A 14 -20.50 34.80 -7.03
C ASN A 14 -21.06 33.71 -7.98
N GLU A 15 -22.38 33.58 -8.06
CA GLU A 15 -23.02 32.52 -8.84
C GLU A 15 -22.69 32.58 -10.34
N ASP A 16 -22.65 33.78 -10.93
CA ASP A 16 -22.31 33.98 -12.34
C ASP A 16 -20.85 33.59 -12.63
N GLU A 17 -19.92 34.02 -11.76
CA GLU A 17 -18.49 33.67 -11.86
C GLU A 17 -18.28 32.15 -11.75
N ARG A 18 -18.97 31.49 -10.82
CA ARG A 18 -18.94 30.03 -10.69
C ARG A 18 -19.48 29.34 -11.95
N ALA A 19 -20.60 29.83 -12.50
CA ALA A 19 -21.20 29.26 -13.70
C ALA A 19 -20.26 29.38 -14.91
N VAL A 20 -19.63 30.54 -15.09
CA VAL A 20 -18.64 30.77 -16.16
C VAL A 20 -17.42 29.86 -15.98
N LEU A 21 -16.85 29.77 -14.77
CA LEU A 21 -15.69 28.92 -14.50
C LEU A 21 -16.00 27.43 -14.72
N ARG A 22 -17.18 26.95 -14.31
CA ARG A 22 -17.62 25.58 -14.61
C ARG A 22 -17.71 25.34 -16.11
N GLY A 23 -18.31 26.27 -16.86
CA GLY A 23 -18.39 26.18 -18.32
C GLY A 23 -17.02 26.05 -18.98
N GLU A 24 -16.04 26.85 -18.55
CA GLU A 24 -14.66 26.79 -19.06
C GLU A 24 -13.96 25.46 -18.70
N ILE A 25 -14.14 24.95 -17.48
CA ILE A 25 -13.63 23.63 -17.09
C ILE A 25 -14.31 22.53 -17.92
N ASP A 26 -15.63 22.58 -18.10
CA ASP A 26 -16.37 21.59 -18.86
C ASP A 26 -15.95 21.56 -20.34
N GLU A 27 -15.73 22.73 -20.95
CA GLU A 27 -15.15 22.83 -22.28
C GLU A 27 -13.73 22.24 -22.32
N TRP A 28 -12.87 22.57 -21.35
CA TRP A 28 -11.54 21.96 -21.26
C TRP A 28 -11.60 20.44 -21.13
N VAL A 29 -12.50 19.89 -20.28
CA VAL A 29 -12.70 18.45 -20.09
C VAL A 29 -13.12 17.79 -21.41
N LYS A 30 -14.02 18.39 -22.20
CA LYS A 30 -14.41 17.87 -23.53
C LYS A 30 -13.23 17.65 -24.45
N TYR A 31 -12.26 18.58 -24.45
CA TYR A 31 -11.06 18.48 -25.28
C TYR A 31 -9.97 17.60 -24.65
N PHE A 32 -9.93 17.52 -23.32
CA PHE A 32 -8.90 16.79 -22.59
C PHE A 32 -9.16 15.28 -22.55
N LEU A 33 -10.40 14.85 -22.27
CA LEU A 33 -10.74 13.44 -22.15
C LEU A 33 -10.37 12.58 -23.38
N PRO A 34 -10.60 13.03 -24.64
CA PRO A 34 -10.23 12.25 -25.82
C PRO A 34 -8.71 12.04 -25.98
N LYS A 35 -7.86 12.81 -25.29
CA LYS A 35 -6.40 12.63 -25.31
C LYS A 35 -5.94 11.49 -24.39
N LEU A 36 -6.83 10.99 -23.53
CA LEU A 36 -6.56 9.93 -22.58
C LEU A 36 -6.88 8.59 -23.22
N GLU A 37 -5.87 7.75 -23.37
CA GLU A 37 -6.04 6.37 -23.81
C GLU A 37 -5.27 5.44 -22.87
N ARG A 38 -5.89 4.32 -22.51
CA ARG A 38 -5.32 3.30 -21.64
C ARG A 38 -5.65 1.90 -22.11
N GLU A 39 -4.77 0.96 -21.82
CA GLU A 39 -5.09 -0.47 -21.86
C GLU A 39 -5.60 -0.93 -20.49
N SER A 40 -6.36 -2.02 -20.49
CA SER A 40 -6.80 -2.72 -19.27
C SER A 40 -6.61 -4.21 -19.48
N THR A 41 -6.02 -4.89 -18.51
CA THR A 41 -5.92 -6.37 -18.48
C THR A 41 -6.99 -7.03 -17.64
N ARG A 42 -7.79 -6.22 -16.91
CA ARG A 42 -8.96 -6.68 -16.16
C ARG A 42 -10.11 -7.06 -17.09
N GLU A 43 -11.00 -7.91 -16.57
CA GLU A 43 -12.21 -8.38 -17.25
C GLU A 43 -13.48 -7.76 -16.64
N GLU A 44 -14.61 -7.88 -17.32
CA GLU A 44 -15.94 -7.43 -16.82
C GLU A 44 -16.26 -7.95 -15.40
N LYS A 45 -15.84 -9.18 -15.09
CA LYS A 45 -15.96 -9.74 -13.73
C LYS A 45 -15.25 -8.87 -12.68
N CYS A 46 -14.03 -8.41 -13.00
CA CYS A 46 -13.27 -7.54 -12.10
C CYS A 46 -13.98 -6.20 -11.88
N ARG A 47 -14.52 -5.60 -12.95
CA ARG A 47 -15.29 -4.35 -12.87
C ARG A 47 -16.52 -4.48 -12.00
N LEU A 48 -17.27 -5.58 -12.17
CA LEU A 48 -18.47 -5.85 -11.40
C LEU A 48 -18.16 -5.97 -9.91
N ILE A 49 -17.13 -6.72 -9.54
CA ILE A 49 -16.71 -6.86 -8.14
C ILE A 49 -16.21 -5.52 -7.59
N ALA A 50 -15.35 -4.81 -8.33
CA ALA A 50 -14.82 -3.50 -7.92
C ALA A 50 -15.91 -2.43 -7.76
N SER A 51 -17.01 -2.53 -8.50
CA SER A 51 -18.15 -1.62 -8.33
C SER A 51 -18.85 -1.77 -6.98
N VAL A 52 -18.76 -2.93 -6.34
CA VAL A 52 -19.30 -3.13 -4.97
C VAL A 52 -18.43 -2.40 -3.94
N GLU A 53 -17.11 -2.28 -4.14
CA GLU A 53 -16.23 -1.48 -3.25
C GLU A 53 -16.60 0.01 -3.23
N ARG A 54 -17.27 0.52 -4.26
CA ARG A 54 -17.67 1.94 -4.38
C ARG A 54 -19.06 2.22 -3.79
N GLN A 55 -19.76 1.18 -3.33
CA GLN A 55 -21.08 1.34 -2.70
C GLN A 55 -20.97 1.58 -1.20
N GLU A 56 -21.94 2.33 -0.67
CA GLU A 56 -22.16 2.45 0.76
C GLU A 56 -23.07 1.30 1.20
N PHE A 57 -22.65 0.64 2.26
CA PHE A 57 -23.39 -0.40 2.95
C PHE A 57 -24.25 0.23 4.03
N GLY A 58 -25.31 -0.46 4.46
CA GLY A 58 -26.15 -0.02 5.56
C GLY A 58 -25.35 0.16 6.85
N GLU A 59 -24.34 -0.67 7.04
CA GLU A 59 -23.38 -0.60 8.13
C GLU A 59 -21.94 -0.58 7.60
N ASP A 60 -21.17 0.45 7.92
CA ASP A 60 -19.83 0.64 7.33
C ASP A 60 -18.87 -0.52 7.65
N TRP A 61 -19.01 -1.15 8.83
CA TRP A 61 -18.19 -2.28 9.26
C TRP A 61 -18.42 -3.57 8.45
N TYR A 62 -19.49 -3.65 7.64
CA TYR A 62 -19.63 -4.73 6.66
C TYR A 62 -18.53 -4.70 5.60
N ALA A 63 -17.90 -3.55 5.33
CA ALA A 63 -16.78 -3.46 4.38
C ALA A 63 -15.56 -4.26 4.83
N LYS A 64 -15.29 -4.34 6.14
CA LYS A 64 -14.26 -5.20 6.71
C LYS A 64 -14.55 -6.69 6.51
N ASN A 65 -15.81 -7.10 6.65
CA ASN A 65 -16.21 -8.51 6.65
C ASN A 65 -16.52 -9.05 5.25
N TRP A 66 -16.90 -8.20 4.31
CA TRP A 66 -17.29 -8.60 2.96
C TRP A 66 -16.17 -9.37 2.22
N ARG A 67 -16.51 -10.57 1.73
CA ARG A 67 -15.64 -11.45 0.94
C ARG A 67 -16.24 -11.88 -0.39
N PHE A 68 -17.57 -12.05 -0.48
CA PHE A 68 -18.22 -12.42 -1.74
C PHE A 68 -19.40 -11.52 -2.04
N CYS A 69 -19.75 -11.42 -3.31
CA CYS A 69 -21.00 -10.83 -3.75
C CYS A 69 -21.74 -11.77 -4.70
N LYS A 70 -23.06 -11.63 -4.79
CA LYS A 70 -23.92 -12.34 -5.74
C LYS A 70 -24.99 -11.38 -6.25
N PHE A 71 -25.28 -11.43 -7.54
CA PHE A 71 -26.29 -10.57 -8.16
C PHE A 71 -27.52 -11.40 -8.54
N VAL A 72 -28.66 -11.13 -7.91
CA VAL A 72 -29.93 -11.86 -8.07
C VAL A 72 -31.05 -10.90 -8.39
N GLY A 73 -31.65 -11.04 -9.58
CA GLY A 73 -32.70 -10.15 -10.05
C GLY A 73 -32.22 -8.68 -10.10
N ASN A 74 -32.82 -7.84 -9.26
CA ASN A 74 -32.49 -6.41 -9.15
C ASN A 74 -31.64 -6.06 -7.92
N TYR A 75 -31.07 -7.07 -7.24
CA TYR A 75 -30.32 -6.90 -6.00
C TYR A 75 -28.93 -7.52 -6.10
N GLY A 76 -27.96 -6.88 -5.48
CA GLY A 76 -26.68 -7.47 -5.10
C GLY A 76 -26.79 -7.95 -3.67
N ILE A 77 -26.07 -9.00 -3.31
CA ILE A 77 -26.00 -9.51 -1.95
C ILE A 77 -24.53 -9.66 -1.61
N ILE A 78 -24.09 -9.12 -0.48
CA ILE A 78 -22.74 -9.28 0.03
C ILE A 78 -22.70 -10.32 1.15
N PHE A 79 -21.60 -11.06 1.22
CA PHE A 79 -21.41 -12.17 2.14
C PHE A 79 -20.04 -12.11 2.82
N ASP A 80 -19.97 -12.66 4.03
CA ASP A 80 -18.72 -12.88 4.77
C ASP A 80 -17.91 -14.08 4.23
N ASP A 81 -16.81 -14.44 4.91
CA ASP A 81 -15.95 -15.57 4.57
C ASP A 81 -16.64 -16.95 4.73
N LYS A 82 -17.66 -17.03 5.59
CA LYS A 82 -18.50 -18.22 5.80
C LYS A 82 -19.69 -18.28 4.84
N LYS A 83 -19.83 -17.30 3.95
CA LYS A 83 -20.95 -17.12 3.01
C LYS A 83 -22.28 -16.86 3.73
N TYR A 84 -22.25 -16.33 4.94
CA TYR A 84 -23.42 -15.74 5.56
C TYR A 84 -23.73 -14.40 4.90
N GLU A 85 -25.01 -14.17 4.63
CA GLU A 85 -25.50 -12.92 4.05
C GLU A 85 -25.28 -11.79 5.06
N LEU A 86 -24.59 -10.74 4.61
CA LEU A 86 -24.39 -9.52 5.39
C LEU A 86 -25.48 -8.50 5.06
N GLU A 87 -25.69 -8.23 3.77
CA GLU A 87 -26.61 -7.20 3.31
C GLU A 87 -27.08 -7.42 1.86
N LYS A 88 -28.29 -6.94 1.54
CA LYS A 88 -28.79 -6.78 0.17
C LYS A 88 -28.66 -5.33 -0.29
N LEU A 89 -27.97 -5.14 -1.41
CA LEU A 89 -27.71 -3.86 -2.04
C LEU A 89 -28.58 -3.67 -3.27
N LYS A 90 -29.01 -2.45 -3.54
CA LYS A 90 -29.63 -2.09 -4.81
C LYS A 90 -28.54 -2.05 -5.89
N ILE A 91 -28.72 -2.76 -7.00
CA ILE A 91 -27.74 -2.72 -8.08
C ILE A 91 -27.82 -1.41 -8.87
N THR A 92 -26.67 -0.84 -9.21
CA THR A 92 -26.56 0.40 -9.98
C THR A 92 -26.87 0.17 -11.45
N SER A 93 -27.15 1.24 -12.20
CA SER A 93 -27.29 1.18 -13.67
C SER A 93 -26.04 0.60 -14.33
N PHE A 94 -24.85 0.95 -13.83
CA PHE A 94 -23.57 0.41 -14.27
C PHE A 94 -23.50 -1.12 -14.11
N GLN A 95 -23.82 -1.64 -12.91
CA GLN A 95 -23.85 -3.08 -12.63
C GLN A 95 -24.86 -3.82 -13.51
N LYS A 96 -26.06 -3.25 -13.72
CA LYS A 96 -27.06 -3.81 -14.63
C LYS A 96 -26.54 -3.96 -16.05
N LYS A 97 -25.79 -2.96 -16.54
CA LYS A 97 -25.20 -2.99 -17.89
C LYS A 97 -24.15 -4.10 -18.01
N ILE A 98 -23.25 -4.23 -17.03
CA ILE A 98 -22.27 -5.33 -16.99
C ILE A 98 -22.98 -6.69 -16.99
N LEU A 99 -23.97 -6.89 -16.13
CA LEU A 99 -24.74 -8.14 -16.03
C LEU A 99 -25.57 -8.45 -17.29
N ARG A 100 -25.99 -7.43 -18.07
CA ARG A 100 -26.65 -7.61 -19.37
C ARG A 100 -25.65 -8.05 -20.44
N ARG A 101 -24.46 -7.45 -20.47
CA ARG A 101 -23.37 -7.80 -21.40
C ARG A 101 -22.80 -9.18 -21.11
N ASN A 102 -22.73 -9.57 -19.83
CA ASN A 102 -22.26 -10.88 -19.42
C ASN A 102 -23.22 -11.57 -18.42
N PRO A 103 -24.28 -12.25 -18.93
CA PRO A 103 -25.25 -12.94 -18.08
C PRO A 103 -24.69 -14.08 -17.24
N SER A 104 -23.51 -14.63 -17.57
CA SER A 104 -22.87 -15.70 -16.78
C SER A 104 -22.45 -15.25 -15.37
N LEU A 105 -22.37 -13.93 -15.14
CA LEU A 105 -22.07 -13.34 -13.83
C LEU A 105 -23.32 -13.21 -12.92
N LYS A 106 -24.51 -13.54 -13.42
CA LYS A 106 -25.74 -13.54 -12.62
C LYS A 106 -25.84 -14.81 -11.78
N ASN A 107 -26.40 -14.67 -10.58
CA ASN A 107 -26.69 -15.79 -9.68
C ASN A 107 -25.49 -16.69 -9.29
N VAL A 108 -24.27 -16.21 -9.47
CA VAL A 108 -23.03 -16.88 -9.05
C VAL A 108 -22.38 -16.15 -7.89
N PHE A 109 -21.65 -16.87 -7.04
CA PHE A 109 -20.79 -16.25 -6.04
C PHE A 109 -19.55 -15.70 -6.73
N LEU A 110 -19.31 -14.41 -6.54
CA LEU A 110 -18.13 -13.71 -7.02
C LEU A 110 -17.30 -13.29 -5.80
N GLY A 111 -16.14 -13.88 -5.64
CA GLY A 111 -15.20 -13.50 -4.60
C GLY A 111 -14.63 -12.11 -4.88
N ARG A 112 -14.52 -11.29 -3.83
CA ARG A 112 -13.68 -10.07 -3.84
C ARG A 112 -12.26 -10.39 -4.33
N SER A 113 -11.85 -11.64 -4.10
CA SER A 113 -10.58 -12.21 -4.52
C SER A 113 -10.37 -12.47 -6.01
N GLU A 114 -11.42 -12.30 -6.80
CA GLU A 114 -11.35 -12.56 -8.23
C GLU A 114 -10.97 -11.32 -9.06
N ILE A 115 -10.76 -10.16 -8.42
CA ILE A 115 -10.20 -8.97 -9.06
C ILE A 115 -8.75 -9.28 -9.47
N LYS A 116 -8.47 -9.22 -10.77
CA LYS A 116 -7.12 -9.44 -11.30
C LYS A 116 -6.22 -8.21 -11.12
N GLU A 117 -4.92 -8.47 -11.12
CA GLU A 117 -3.88 -7.46 -11.26
C GLU A 117 -4.13 -6.61 -12.52
N GLU A 118 -3.93 -5.30 -12.41
CA GLU A 118 -4.01 -4.39 -13.55
C GLU A 118 -2.60 -4.09 -14.04
N THR A 119 -2.36 -4.41 -15.31
CA THR A 119 -1.05 -4.26 -15.96
C THR A 119 -1.14 -3.46 -17.26
N GLY A 120 -2.31 -2.91 -17.57
CA GLY A 120 -2.51 -2.04 -18.72
C GLY A 120 -1.76 -0.71 -18.62
N PHE A 121 -1.39 -0.15 -19.77
CA PHE A 121 -0.55 1.04 -19.88
C PHE A 121 -1.32 2.24 -20.40
N TRP A 122 -0.87 3.43 -20.02
CA TRP A 122 -1.28 4.67 -20.66
C TRP A 122 -0.66 4.80 -22.06
N LYS A 123 -1.49 5.07 -23.06
CA LYS A 123 -1.12 5.33 -24.46
C LYS A 123 -1.20 6.82 -24.76
N LEU A 124 -0.36 7.58 -24.08
CA LEU A 124 -0.38 9.04 -24.21
C LEU A 124 0.40 9.50 -25.45
N ASN A 125 -0.06 10.59 -26.05
CA ASN A 125 0.69 11.32 -27.05
C ASN A 125 1.90 12.06 -26.43
N ASP A 126 2.80 12.57 -27.26
CA ASP A 126 4.03 13.23 -26.78
C ASP A 126 3.74 14.53 -26.01
N GLU A 127 2.64 15.22 -26.34
CA GLU A 127 2.18 16.40 -25.60
C GLU A 127 1.95 16.08 -24.12
N LEU A 128 1.15 15.05 -23.82
CA LEU A 128 0.83 14.67 -22.46
C LEU A 128 2.01 14.00 -21.75
N LYS A 129 2.80 13.18 -22.46
CA LYS A 129 4.00 12.54 -21.88
C LYS A 129 4.98 13.58 -21.30
N ASN A 130 5.19 14.69 -22.00
CA ASN A 130 6.09 15.76 -21.56
C ASN A 130 5.55 16.57 -20.38
N LYS A 131 4.26 16.42 -20.04
CA LYS A 131 3.60 17.09 -18.92
C LYS A 131 3.48 16.22 -17.67
N ILE A 132 3.87 14.94 -17.72
CA ILE A 132 3.73 14.04 -16.56
C ILE A 132 4.57 14.54 -15.39
N ILE A 133 3.93 14.79 -14.24
CA ILE A 133 4.59 15.04 -12.96
C ILE A 133 4.85 13.71 -12.25
N SER A 134 3.84 12.83 -12.23
CA SER A 134 3.92 11.54 -11.56
C SER A 134 2.95 10.55 -12.19
N GLU A 135 3.34 9.29 -12.23
CA GLU A 135 2.53 8.18 -12.71
C GLU A 135 2.54 7.06 -11.67
N GLY A 136 1.35 6.63 -11.26
CA GLY A 136 1.09 5.50 -10.38
C GLY A 136 0.08 4.54 -10.98
N GLY A 137 -0.25 3.48 -10.23
CA GLY A 137 -1.13 2.41 -10.71
C GLY A 137 -2.58 2.80 -10.95
N GLU A 138 -3.13 3.65 -10.08
CA GLU A 138 -4.54 4.09 -10.17
C GLU A 138 -4.67 5.56 -10.56
N ALA A 139 -3.57 6.30 -10.62
CA ALA A 139 -3.59 7.74 -10.90
C ALA A 139 -2.37 8.20 -11.71
N ILE A 140 -2.59 9.20 -12.55
CA ILE A 140 -1.56 9.93 -13.28
C ILE A 140 -1.76 11.43 -13.03
N ILE A 141 -0.65 12.17 -12.92
CA ILE A 141 -0.65 13.60 -12.61
C ILE A 141 0.08 14.35 -13.71
N PHE A 142 -0.57 15.35 -14.28
CA PHE A 142 -0.03 16.24 -15.31
C PHE A 142 0.20 17.65 -14.77
N LEU A 143 1.16 18.35 -15.37
CA LEU A 143 1.29 19.78 -15.27
C LEU A 143 0.43 20.43 -16.35
N GLU A 144 -0.56 21.21 -15.94
CA GLU A 144 -1.38 22.00 -16.86
C GLU A 144 -1.30 23.49 -16.54
N LYS A 145 -1.59 24.31 -17.55
CA LYS A 145 -1.58 25.76 -17.46
C LYS A 145 -2.98 26.30 -17.78
N PHE A 146 -3.63 26.87 -16.79
CA PHE A 146 -4.94 27.50 -16.89
C PHE A 146 -4.76 29.02 -16.79
N GLY A 147 -4.76 29.73 -17.92
CA GLY A 147 -4.39 31.15 -17.92
C GLY A 147 -2.93 31.34 -17.46
N ASN A 148 -2.72 32.11 -16.40
CA ASN A 148 -1.41 32.28 -15.77
C ASN A 148 -1.12 31.27 -14.65
N LEU A 149 -2.12 30.48 -14.25
CA LEU A 149 -2.00 29.50 -13.16
C LEU A 149 -1.40 28.19 -13.68
N LYS A 150 -0.31 27.74 -13.08
CA LYS A 150 0.19 26.37 -13.24
C LYS A 150 -0.45 25.49 -12.17
N ALA A 151 -1.14 24.44 -12.60
CA ALA A 151 -1.82 23.50 -11.71
C ALA A 151 -1.34 22.07 -11.94
N ALA A 152 -1.46 21.24 -10.91
CA ALA A 152 -1.33 19.80 -11.06
C ALA A 152 -2.71 19.20 -11.33
N VAL A 153 -2.86 18.44 -12.41
CA VAL A 153 -4.11 17.77 -12.76
C VAL A 153 -3.95 16.29 -12.50
N ARG A 154 -4.66 15.78 -11.49
CA ARG A 154 -4.67 14.36 -11.13
C ARG A 154 -5.86 13.68 -11.78
N ILE A 155 -5.59 12.69 -12.62
CA ILE A 155 -6.59 11.76 -13.13
C ILE A 155 -6.50 10.50 -12.31
N HIS A 156 -7.62 10.06 -11.77
CA HIS A 156 -7.60 8.93 -10.86
C HIS A 156 -8.80 8.03 -11.13
N ILE A 157 -8.47 6.77 -11.43
CA ILE A 157 -9.32 5.80 -12.09
C ILE A 157 -9.83 4.80 -11.05
N PHE A 158 -11.14 4.68 -10.93
CA PHE A 158 -11.77 3.69 -10.02
C PHE A 158 -12.32 2.48 -10.78
N ASP A 159 -12.76 2.68 -12.03
CA ASP A 159 -13.11 1.60 -12.95
C ASP A 159 -11.96 1.30 -13.92
N ALA A 160 -11.55 0.04 -13.97
CA ALA A 160 -10.42 -0.37 -14.79
C ALA A 160 -10.62 -0.10 -16.30
N PHE A 161 -11.85 0.02 -16.80
CA PHE A 161 -12.03 0.23 -18.24
C PHE A 161 -12.05 1.72 -18.61
N LEU A 162 -11.97 2.64 -17.65
CA LEU A 162 -11.95 4.07 -17.93
C LEU A 162 -10.81 4.42 -18.90
N PHE A 163 -11.16 5.05 -20.02
CA PHE A 163 -10.28 5.44 -21.12
C PHE A 163 -9.70 4.29 -21.95
N THR A 164 -10.33 3.10 -21.89
CA THR A 164 -10.03 2.02 -22.83
C THR A 164 -10.76 2.21 -24.14
N THR A 165 -10.32 1.51 -25.19
CA THR A 165 -11.00 1.49 -26.50
C THR A 165 -12.48 1.11 -26.42
N ASN A 166 -12.86 0.31 -25.41
CA ASN A 166 -14.22 -0.16 -25.19
C ASN A 166 -15.05 0.74 -24.24
N PHE A 167 -14.43 1.76 -23.63
CA PHE A 167 -15.08 2.65 -22.67
C PHE A 167 -14.34 3.99 -22.58
N GLY A 168 -14.53 4.79 -23.64
CA GLY A 168 -13.89 6.08 -23.84
C GLY A 168 -14.76 7.28 -23.42
N ALA A 169 -14.29 8.49 -23.76
CA ALA A 169 -14.93 9.76 -23.39
C ALA A 169 -16.41 9.88 -23.83
N ASN A 170 -16.79 9.23 -24.93
CA ASN A 170 -18.14 9.23 -25.48
C ASN A 170 -19.16 8.41 -24.66
N GLU A 171 -18.72 7.54 -23.75
CA GLU A 171 -19.60 6.82 -22.81
C GLU A 171 -19.71 7.52 -21.45
N LEU A 172 -19.09 8.68 -21.29
CA LEU A 172 -19.00 9.39 -20.02
C LEU A 172 -19.84 10.66 -20.03
N LYS A 173 -20.38 10.96 -18.85
CA LYS A 173 -20.79 12.31 -18.46
C LYS A 173 -20.01 12.71 -17.22
N TRP A 174 -20.01 13.99 -16.87
CA TRP A 174 -19.27 14.48 -15.73
C TRP A 174 -20.01 15.57 -14.97
N LYS A 175 -19.52 15.83 -13.76
CA LYS A 175 -20.00 16.88 -12.87
C LYS A 175 -18.82 17.64 -12.29
N THR A 176 -18.84 18.96 -12.43
CA THR A 176 -17.76 19.84 -11.99
C THR A 176 -18.13 20.52 -10.67
N ASN A 177 -17.34 20.24 -9.64
CA ASN A 177 -17.42 20.87 -8.32
C ASN A 177 -16.24 21.85 -8.16
N LEU A 178 -16.50 23.04 -7.62
CA LEU A 178 -15.51 24.08 -7.38
C LEU A 178 -15.28 24.25 -5.89
N ILE A 179 -14.05 24.57 -5.47
CA ILE A 179 -13.79 24.84 -4.06
C ILE A 179 -14.63 26.00 -3.51
N SER A 180 -14.90 26.99 -4.36
CA SER A 180 -15.71 28.16 -4.00
C SER A 180 -17.17 27.83 -3.72
N ASP A 181 -17.65 26.61 -4.01
CA ASP A 181 -18.97 26.12 -3.62
C ASP A 181 -19.08 25.79 -2.13
N PHE A 182 -17.95 25.71 -1.43
CA PHE A 182 -17.87 25.15 -0.10
C PHE A 182 -17.16 26.09 0.88
N GLU A 183 -17.60 26.05 2.12
CA GLU A 183 -16.92 26.72 3.23
C GLU A 183 -15.78 25.86 3.80
N LYS A 184 -14.97 26.44 4.68
CA LYS A 184 -13.94 25.70 5.40
C LYS A 184 -14.58 24.77 6.44
N ALA A 185 -14.15 23.52 6.46
CA ALA A 185 -14.52 22.59 7.53
C ALA A 185 -13.84 22.97 8.85
N GLU A 186 -14.62 23.03 9.94
CA GLU A 186 -14.13 23.42 11.27
C GLU A 186 -14.35 22.37 12.36
N ASP A 187 -15.20 21.38 12.11
CA ASP A 187 -15.64 20.37 13.06
C ASP A 187 -15.83 19.00 12.39
N LYS A 188 -16.06 17.95 13.18
CA LYS A 188 -16.35 16.57 12.74
C LYS A 188 -17.81 16.15 12.92
N ASN A 189 -18.74 17.11 12.98
CA ASN A 189 -20.16 16.82 13.13
C ASN A 189 -20.70 16.07 11.91
N GLN A 190 -21.47 15.03 12.14
CA GLN A 190 -22.14 14.27 11.08
C GLN A 190 -23.31 15.09 10.53
N ASN A 191 -23.03 15.90 9.51
CA ASN A 191 -24.00 16.74 8.83
C ASN A 191 -23.66 16.84 7.34
N ASP A 192 -24.65 17.19 6.53
CA ASP A 192 -24.48 17.41 5.08
C ASP A 192 -24.05 18.87 4.77
N LYS A 193 -23.31 19.52 5.69
CA LYS A 193 -22.81 20.89 5.44
C LYS A 193 -21.91 20.90 4.22
N ALA A 194 -22.06 21.91 3.37
CA ALA A 194 -21.20 22.16 2.23
C ALA A 194 -19.83 22.74 2.68
N VAL A 195 -19.02 21.89 3.31
CA VAL A 195 -17.69 22.27 3.84
C VAL A 195 -16.59 21.35 3.31
N VAL A 196 -15.39 21.88 3.10
CA VAL A 196 -14.24 21.12 2.57
C VAL A 196 -12.94 21.48 3.30
N LEU A 197 -11.87 20.75 2.98
CA LEU A 197 -10.56 20.97 3.57
C LEU A 197 -9.96 22.26 2.98
N ILE A 198 -9.76 23.26 3.84
CA ILE A 198 -9.11 24.54 3.50
C ILE A 198 -8.12 24.87 4.61
N HIS A 199 -6.83 24.60 4.37
CA HIS A 199 -5.77 24.76 5.36
C HIS A 199 -4.41 24.93 4.69
N GLU A 200 -3.53 25.77 5.25
CA GLU A 200 -2.22 26.08 4.64
C GLU A 200 -1.33 24.84 4.45
N ASN A 201 -1.41 23.89 5.39
CA ASN A 201 -0.65 22.63 5.37
C ASN A 201 -1.36 21.47 4.66
N ILE A 202 -2.39 21.72 3.89
CA ILE A 202 -3.09 20.74 3.06
C ILE A 202 -2.98 21.18 1.60
N VAL A 203 -2.77 20.22 0.68
CA VAL A 203 -2.85 20.52 -0.76
C VAL A 203 -4.29 20.86 -1.10
N GLN A 204 -4.49 22.04 -1.68
CA GLN A 204 -5.77 22.57 -2.07
C GLN A 204 -6.22 21.99 -3.42
N ASN A 205 -7.42 21.41 -3.43
CA ASN A 205 -8.14 21.03 -4.63
C ASN A 205 -8.96 22.25 -5.09
N TYR A 206 -8.61 22.85 -6.24
CA TYR A 206 -9.34 23.98 -6.79
C TYR A 206 -10.68 23.57 -7.40
N ALA A 207 -10.68 22.45 -8.12
CA ALA A 207 -11.86 21.88 -8.72
C ALA A 207 -11.73 20.35 -8.78
N ASN A 208 -12.86 19.66 -8.80
CA ASN A 208 -12.93 18.24 -9.00
C ASN A 208 -14.06 17.88 -9.96
N VAL A 209 -13.74 17.11 -10.99
CA VAL A 209 -14.65 16.64 -12.02
C VAL A 209 -14.90 15.16 -11.79
N GLU A 210 -16.11 14.81 -11.34
CA GLU A 210 -16.54 13.43 -11.15
C GLU A 210 -16.99 12.83 -12.49
N LEU A 211 -16.58 11.60 -12.79
CA LEU A 211 -16.86 10.92 -14.06
C LEU A 211 -17.86 9.78 -13.84
N PHE A 212 -18.94 9.78 -14.61
CA PHE A 212 -20.02 8.80 -14.53
C PHE A 212 -20.30 8.19 -15.90
N GLN A 213 -20.95 7.03 -15.91
CA GLN A 213 -21.51 6.50 -17.15
C GLN A 213 -22.65 7.40 -17.64
N ILE A 214 -22.76 7.59 -18.96
CA ILE A 214 -23.73 8.52 -19.56
C ILE A 214 -25.19 8.24 -19.18
N ASP A 215 -25.55 6.97 -18.94
CA ASP A 215 -26.89 6.52 -18.52
C ASP A 215 -27.04 6.42 -16.99
N ASP A 216 -26.04 6.82 -16.21
CA ASP A 216 -26.14 6.93 -14.75
C ASP A 216 -26.81 8.25 -14.35
N GLU A 217 -28.10 8.40 -14.67
CA GLU A 217 -28.89 9.61 -14.42
C GLU A 217 -28.79 10.13 -12.97
N LYS A 218 -28.61 9.22 -12.01
CA LYS A 218 -28.60 9.52 -10.58
C LYS A 218 -27.20 9.71 -9.99
N GLU A 219 -26.15 9.63 -10.81
CA GLU A 219 -24.76 9.76 -10.35
C GLU A 219 -24.45 8.77 -9.21
N GLU A 220 -25.00 7.55 -9.31
CA GLU A 220 -24.91 6.53 -8.26
C GLU A 220 -23.50 5.93 -8.17
N ASP A 221 -22.76 5.83 -9.28
CA ASP A 221 -21.47 5.15 -9.36
C ASP A 221 -20.40 6.00 -10.06
N CYS A 222 -19.63 6.76 -9.27
CA CYS A 222 -18.48 7.52 -9.77
C CYS A 222 -17.37 6.55 -10.21
N LEU A 223 -17.02 6.59 -11.50
CA LEU A 223 -16.06 5.66 -12.14
C LEU A 223 -14.61 6.18 -12.10
N GLY A 224 -14.43 7.47 -11.85
CA GLY A 224 -13.15 8.13 -11.69
C GLY A 224 -13.35 9.63 -11.51
N TRP A 225 -12.25 10.35 -11.31
CA TRP A 225 -12.28 11.80 -11.17
C TRP A 225 -11.05 12.46 -11.81
N ILE A 226 -11.20 13.75 -12.13
CA ILE A 226 -10.12 14.65 -12.52
C ILE A 226 -10.09 15.78 -11.51
N THR A 227 -9.02 15.85 -10.72
CA THR A 227 -8.85 16.88 -9.70
C THR A 227 -7.81 17.89 -10.15
N ILE A 228 -8.16 19.17 -10.14
CA ILE A 228 -7.23 20.27 -10.41
C ILE A 228 -6.72 20.78 -9.07
N LEU A 229 -5.41 20.68 -8.86
CA LEU A 229 -4.72 20.85 -7.59
C LEU A 229 -3.76 22.04 -7.65
N GLU A 230 -3.47 22.64 -6.50
CA GLU A 230 -2.33 23.53 -6.38
C GLU A 230 -1.02 22.79 -6.73
N LYS A 231 -0.16 23.46 -7.51
CA LYS A 231 1.15 22.92 -7.85
C LYS A 231 2.15 23.22 -6.74
N CYS A 232 2.75 22.17 -6.19
CA CYS A 232 3.88 22.26 -5.27
C CYS A 232 5.24 22.18 -6.00
N ASP A 233 6.30 22.54 -5.28
CA ASP A 233 7.69 22.60 -5.75
C ASP A 233 8.32 21.21 -5.84
N GLY A 234 8.05 20.37 -4.82
CA GLY A 234 8.60 19.02 -4.70
C GLY A 234 8.00 18.26 -3.51
N ASN A 235 8.50 17.06 -3.25
CA ASN A 235 8.13 16.27 -2.07
C ASN A 235 9.28 16.21 -1.05
N ILE A 236 8.93 16.06 0.22
CA ILE A 236 9.87 16.09 1.35
C ILE A 236 10.89 14.95 1.26
N ARG A 237 10.51 13.78 0.72
CA ARG A 237 11.45 12.67 0.55
C ARG A 237 12.67 13.07 -0.29
N THR A 238 12.44 13.68 -1.45
CA THR A 238 13.53 14.11 -2.36
C THR A 238 14.45 15.10 -1.65
N GLU A 239 13.86 16.09 -0.97
CA GLU A 239 14.64 17.12 -0.27
C GLU A 239 15.46 16.56 0.90
N LEU A 240 14.90 15.64 1.69
CA LEU A 240 15.62 14.99 2.80
C LEU A 240 16.71 14.05 2.29
N LYS A 241 16.45 13.30 1.22
CA LYS A 241 17.40 12.35 0.62
C LYS A 241 18.60 13.07 0.00
N ASN A 242 18.36 14.24 -0.61
CA ASN A 242 19.41 15.07 -1.18
C ASN A 242 20.10 15.97 -0.12
N GLU A 243 19.65 15.89 1.14
CA GLU A 243 20.16 16.71 2.26
C GLU A 243 20.03 18.22 2.02
N ASN A 244 18.99 18.63 1.29
CA ASN A 244 18.74 20.03 0.91
C ASN A 244 18.14 20.88 2.04
N LEU A 245 17.62 20.24 3.10
CA LEU A 245 16.90 20.92 4.18
C LEU A 245 17.75 21.01 5.44
N ASP A 246 17.89 22.22 5.98
CA ASP A 246 18.52 22.47 7.26
C ASP A 246 17.61 22.10 8.46
N LEU A 247 18.14 22.24 9.68
CA LEU A 247 17.40 21.87 10.88
C LEU A 247 16.15 22.75 11.12
N GLU A 248 16.24 24.06 10.87
CA GLU A 248 15.15 24.99 11.15
C GLU A 248 14.01 24.83 10.12
N GLU A 249 14.36 24.59 8.86
CA GLU A 249 13.41 24.19 7.83
C GLU A 249 12.70 22.88 8.20
N ARG A 250 13.45 21.86 8.63
CA ARG A 250 12.86 20.58 9.08
C ARG A 250 11.96 20.76 10.30
N LYS A 251 12.30 21.64 11.25
CA LYS A 251 11.43 21.99 12.38
C LYS A 251 10.15 22.69 11.92
N LYS A 252 10.23 23.63 10.98
CA LYS A 252 9.06 24.31 10.40
C LYS A 252 8.14 23.32 9.70
N ILE A 253 8.72 22.43 8.90
CA ILE A 253 8.03 21.33 8.24
C ILE A 253 7.32 20.44 9.27
N ALA A 254 8.02 19.98 10.31
CA ALA A 254 7.45 19.11 11.33
C ALA A 254 6.27 19.76 12.07
N LYS A 255 6.37 21.06 12.37
CA LYS A 255 5.27 21.84 12.96
C LYS A 255 4.09 21.92 11.99
N GLY A 256 4.33 22.26 10.73
CA GLY A 256 3.28 22.35 9.71
C GLY A 256 2.55 21.02 9.48
N LEU A 257 3.29 19.90 9.41
CA LEU A 257 2.69 18.57 9.30
C LEU A 257 1.84 18.21 10.52
N LYS A 258 2.31 18.54 11.74
CA LYS A 258 1.52 18.33 12.96
C LYS A 258 0.21 19.12 12.91
N VAL A 259 0.29 20.42 12.63
CA VAL A 259 -0.90 21.29 12.53
C VAL A 259 -1.87 20.79 11.45
N GLY A 260 -1.35 20.39 10.28
CA GLY A 260 -2.16 19.83 9.19
C GLY A 260 -2.85 18.52 9.57
N LEU A 261 -2.15 17.57 10.20
CA LEU A 261 -2.72 16.31 10.65
C LEU A 261 -3.74 16.50 11.79
N ASP A 262 -3.47 17.41 12.73
CA ASP A 262 -4.40 17.78 13.80
C ASP A 262 -5.67 18.42 13.21
N TYR A 263 -5.54 19.26 12.17
CA TYR A 263 -6.67 19.81 11.43
C TYR A 263 -7.50 18.70 10.76
N LEU A 264 -6.87 17.74 10.07
CA LEU A 264 -7.57 16.62 9.45
C LEU A 264 -8.39 15.83 10.47
N ASP A 265 -7.80 15.44 11.61
CA ASP A 265 -8.51 14.70 12.65
C ASP A 265 -9.66 15.53 13.25
N LYS A 266 -9.45 16.84 13.47
CA LYS A 266 -10.48 17.76 13.95
C LYS A 266 -11.72 17.77 13.06
N VAL A 267 -11.53 17.68 11.74
CA VAL A 267 -12.63 17.70 10.75
C VAL A 267 -13.11 16.31 10.34
N GLY A 268 -12.60 15.25 10.99
CA GLY A 268 -13.06 13.87 10.82
C GLY A 268 -12.42 13.11 9.66
N ILE A 269 -11.24 13.53 9.21
CA ILE A 269 -10.41 12.81 8.23
C ILE A 269 -9.19 12.23 8.93
N VAL A 270 -8.97 10.92 8.80
CA VAL A 270 -7.72 10.29 9.25
C VAL A 270 -6.94 9.81 8.04
N HIS A 271 -5.73 10.35 7.90
CA HIS A 271 -4.81 10.00 6.83
C HIS A 271 -4.03 8.71 7.17
N PHE A 272 -4.19 7.65 6.37
CA PHE A 272 -3.56 6.33 6.59
C PHE A 272 -2.33 6.07 5.71
N ASP A 273 -1.95 7.00 4.84
CA ASP A 273 -0.72 6.90 4.03
C ASP A 273 0.28 8.01 4.36
N ARG A 274 0.64 8.13 5.65
CA ARG A 274 1.56 9.17 6.17
C ARG A 274 3.01 8.82 5.84
N LYS A 275 3.45 9.20 4.65
CA LYS A 275 4.83 8.99 4.15
C LYS A 275 5.40 10.26 3.54
N LEU A 276 6.73 10.28 3.39
CA LEU A 276 7.47 11.48 2.98
C LEU A 276 7.15 11.93 1.53
N GLU A 277 6.67 11.03 0.69
CA GLU A 277 6.22 11.29 -0.69
C GLU A 277 4.88 12.01 -0.74
N ASN A 278 4.04 11.80 0.28
CA ASN A 278 2.71 12.41 0.40
C ASN A 278 2.76 13.74 1.17
N PHE A 279 3.96 14.23 1.47
CA PHE A 279 4.19 15.55 2.02
C PHE A 279 4.96 16.37 0.99
N LEU A 280 4.32 17.43 0.50
CA LEU A 280 4.85 18.33 -0.51
C LEU A 280 5.35 19.63 0.12
N LEU A 281 6.12 20.39 -0.64
CA LEU A 281 6.57 21.73 -0.26
C LEU A 281 6.06 22.77 -1.25
N LEU A 282 5.55 23.88 -0.73
CA LEU A 282 5.25 25.08 -1.50
C LEU A 282 5.81 26.29 -0.76
N GLY A 283 6.85 26.93 -1.31
CA GLY A 283 7.45 28.11 -0.68
C GLY A 283 7.94 27.85 0.76
N GLY A 284 8.47 26.66 1.02
CA GLY A 284 8.92 26.25 2.36
C GLY A 284 7.79 25.98 3.37
N ILE A 285 6.56 25.80 2.90
CA ILE A 285 5.42 25.33 3.71
C ILE A 285 5.14 23.87 3.35
N ALA A 286 5.09 23.00 4.36
CA ALA A 286 4.73 21.59 4.18
C ALA A 286 3.23 21.43 3.93
N LYS A 287 2.87 20.65 2.91
CA LYS A 287 1.49 20.38 2.51
C LYS A 287 1.22 18.87 2.41
N ILE A 288 0.18 18.40 3.09
CA ILE A 288 -0.24 16.99 3.04
C ILE A 288 -1.08 16.78 1.78
N CYS A 289 -0.77 15.72 1.03
CA CYS A 289 -1.48 15.35 -0.18
C CYS A 289 -1.84 13.86 -0.20
N ASP A 290 -2.51 13.45 -1.28
CA ASP A 290 -2.90 12.07 -1.57
C ASP A 290 -3.88 11.43 -0.58
N PHE A 291 -5.13 11.88 -0.66
CA PHE A 291 -6.24 11.34 0.12
C PHE A 291 -6.83 10.03 -0.43
N GLY A 292 -6.04 9.25 -1.19
CA GLY A 292 -6.45 7.96 -1.73
C GLY A 292 -6.66 6.87 -0.67
N LEU A 293 -6.08 7.07 0.53
CA LEU A 293 -6.16 6.13 1.65
C LEU A 293 -6.46 6.89 2.96
N VAL A 294 -7.73 7.20 3.16
CA VAL A 294 -8.24 7.92 4.34
C VAL A 294 -9.45 7.20 4.93
N GLU A 295 -9.66 7.42 6.23
CA GLU A 295 -10.95 7.18 6.89
C GLU A 295 -11.69 8.52 7.03
N GLU A 296 -12.96 8.54 6.63
CA GLU A 296 -13.85 9.68 6.66
C GLU A 296 -15.00 9.40 7.65
N ARG A 297 -15.01 10.11 8.78
CA ARG A 297 -15.87 9.80 9.94
C ARG A 297 -17.17 10.60 10.01
N THR A 298 -17.37 11.54 9.09
CA THR A 298 -18.46 12.51 9.12
C THR A 298 -19.61 12.17 8.18
N GLY A 299 -19.37 11.37 7.14
CA GLY A 299 -20.35 11.05 6.11
C GLY A 299 -20.58 12.18 5.10
N ARG A 300 -19.77 13.24 5.13
CA ARG A 300 -19.96 14.44 4.30
C ARG A 300 -19.77 14.14 2.81
N LYS A 301 -20.79 14.49 2.02
CA LYS A 301 -20.75 14.40 0.55
C LYS A 301 -19.72 15.35 -0.06
N SER A 302 -19.55 16.54 0.53
CA SER A 302 -18.63 17.59 0.05
C SER A 302 -17.16 17.14 -0.04
N TYR A 303 -16.69 16.30 0.89
CA TYR A 303 -15.34 15.73 0.81
C TYR A 303 -15.15 14.83 -0.41
N ARG A 304 -16.22 14.13 -0.84
CA ARG A 304 -16.19 13.28 -2.03
C ARG A 304 -16.25 14.12 -3.31
N GLN A 305 -17.19 15.07 -3.32
CA GLN A 305 -17.38 16.02 -4.42
C GLN A 305 -16.10 16.77 -4.75
N MET A 306 -15.30 17.15 -3.74
CA MET A 306 -14.08 17.92 -3.92
C MET A 306 -12.78 17.12 -3.99
N GLY A 307 -12.80 15.79 -4.14
CA GLY A 307 -11.53 15.09 -4.40
C GLY A 307 -10.79 14.56 -3.15
N TYR A 308 -11.38 14.64 -1.95
CA TYR A 308 -10.69 14.34 -0.68
C TYR A 308 -11.04 12.98 -0.08
N CYS A 309 -12.11 12.32 -0.52
CA CYS A 309 -12.43 10.96 -0.10
C CYS A 309 -13.20 10.25 -1.21
N ARG A 310 -12.98 8.95 -1.39
CA ARG A 310 -13.77 8.17 -2.34
C ARG A 310 -15.11 7.76 -1.71
N ARG A 311 -16.11 7.50 -2.55
CA ARG A 311 -17.37 6.88 -2.11
C ARG A 311 -17.13 5.42 -1.69
N GLY A 312 -17.89 5.00 -0.69
CA GLY A 312 -18.04 3.60 -0.29
C GLY A 312 -17.65 3.34 1.16
N SER A 313 -18.28 2.35 1.78
CA SER A 313 -18.07 2.04 3.21
C SER A 313 -16.64 1.64 3.54
N LYS A 314 -15.85 1.22 2.54
CA LYS A 314 -14.40 0.99 2.66
C LYS A 314 -13.64 2.19 3.27
N PHE A 315 -14.04 3.41 2.93
CA PHE A 315 -13.37 4.64 3.37
C PHE A 315 -13.99 5.23 4.65
N ARG A 316 -14.96 4.52 5.24
CA ARG A 316 -15.64 4.91 6.47
C ARG A 316 -15.35 3.95 7.63
N ASP A 317 -14.59 2.88 7.36
CA ASP A 317 -14.10 1.90 8.33
C ASP A 317 -12.59 1.71 8.13
N ASP A 318 -11.79 2.08 9.12
CA ASP A 318 -10.33 1.97 9.04
C ASP A 318 -9.83 0.53 8.95
N PHE A 319 -10.62 -0.44 9.42
CA PHE A 319 -10.34 -1.87 9.26
C PHE A 319 -10.61 -2.39 7.85
N ALA A 320 -11.28 -1.61 6.98
CA ALA A 320 -11.64 -2.02 5.61
C ALA A 320 -10.67 -1.50 4.52
N LEU A 321 -9.71 -0.65 4.89
CA LEU A 321 -8.78 -0.01 3.95
C LEU A 321 -7.82 -1.03 3.28
N PHE A 322 -7.34 -2.00 4.05
CA PHE A 322 -6.45 -3.09 3.62
C PHE A 322 -5.31 -2.63 2.70
N SER A 323 -4.68 -1.49 2.97
CA SER A 323 -3.59 -0.96 2.13
C SER A 323 -2.57 -0.20 2.96
N GLY A 324 -1.33 -0.07 2.47
CA GLY A 324 -0.33 0.79 3.10
C GLY A 324 1.02 0.73 2.42
N SER A 325 1.91 1.65 2.79
CA SER A 325 3.29 1.74 2.28
C SER A 325 4.30 1.03 3.21
N PRO A 326 5.19 0.15 2.70
CA PRO A 326 6.20 -0.51 3.52
C PRO A 326 7.03 0.47 4.35
N GLY A 327 7.14 0.22 5.65
CA GLY A 327 7.90 1.05 6.59
C GLY A 327 7.19 2.30 7.09
N PHE A 328 5.99 2.61 6.57
CA PHE A 328 5.19 3.78 6.98
C PHE A 328 3.73 3.44 7.32
N SER A 329 3.35 2.16 7.20
CA SER A 329 1.99 1.69 7.47
C SER A 329 1.74 1.42 8.94
N GLN A 330 0.47 1.53 9.34
CA GLN A 330 -0.01 1.10 10.64
C GLN A 330 -0.45 -0.37 10.60
N THR A 331 -0.38 -1.08 11.73
CA THR A 331 -0.93 -2.45 11.83
C THR A 331 -2.45 -2.45 11.60
N ARG A 332 -3.12 -1.36 12.02
CA ARG A 332 -4.59 -1.23 11.98
C ARG A 332 -5.14 -1.29 10.57
N GLN A 333 -4.57 -0.52 9.66
CA GLN A 333 -5.01 -0.50 8.25
C GLN A 333 -4.61 -1.77 7.47
N LEU A 334 -3.59 -2.51 7.92
CA LEU A 334 -3.03 -3.64 7.19
C LEU A 334 -3.73 -4.96 7.54
N ILE A 335 -3.86 -5.24 8.85
CA ILE A 335 -4.38 -6.51 9.36
C ILE A 335 -5.48 -6.33 10.40
N GLY A 336 -5.89 -5.09 10.69
CA GLY A 336 -6.98 -4.81 11.60
C GLY A 336 -6.63 -4.92 13.08
N THR A 337 -5.40 -4.57 13.47
CA THR A 337 -4.95 -4.65 14.86
C THR A 337 -4.34 -3.32 15.31
N ALA A 338 -4.47 -2.95 16.59
CA ALA A 338 -4.11 -1.60 17.03
C ALA A 338 -2.59 -1.35 16.98
N GLY A 339 -2.18 -0.17 16.50
CA GLY A 339 -0.78 0.27 16.48
C GLY A 339 -0.55 1.46 15.54
N PHE A 340 -0.01 2.55 16.09
CA PHE A 340 0.36 3.74 15.33
C PHE A 340 1.89 3.83 15.21
N GLU A 341 2.40 3.77 14.00
CA GLU A 341 3.80 4.11 13.71
C GLU A 341 3.86 5.38 12.87
N GLU A 342 4.62 6.36 13.32
CA GLU A 342 4.80 7.62 12.60
C GLU A 342 6.26 7.80 12.15
N ASN A 343 6.80 6.77 11.49
CA ASN A 343 8.22 6.65 11.17
C ASN A 343 8.79 7.84 10.37
N TYR A 344 7.94 8.55 9.59
CA TYR A 344 8.33 9.74 8.83
C TYR A 344 8.98 10.82 9.71
N SER A 345 8.62 10.92 11.00
CA SER A 345 9.16 11.97 11.87
C SER A 345 10.65 11.80 12.15
N TYR A 346 11.15 10.57 12.17
CA TYR A 346 12.58 10.34 12.41
C TYR A 346 13.42 10.89 11.25
N PHE A 347 12.92 10.84 10.02
CA PHE A 347 13.56 11.41 8.84
C PHE A 347 13.65 12.95 8.87
N LEU A 348 12.79 13.61 9.65
CA LEU A 348 12.86 15.07 9.84
C LEU A 348 13.96 15.48 10.81
N PHE A 349 14.48 14.58 11.65
CA PHE A 349 15.44 14.94 12.71
C PHE A 349 16.75 14.17 12.65
N CYS A 350 16.81 13.14 11.83
CA CYS A 350 18.01 12.39 11.53
C CYS A 350 18.42 12.63 10.07
N ASP A 351 19.69 12.40 9.73
CA ASP A 351 20.05 12.24 8.32
C ASP A 351 19.38 10.99 7.72
N TRP A 352 19.39 10.89 6.38
CA TRP A 352 18.68 9.84 5.65
C TRP A 352 19.12 8.42 6.08
N LYS A 353 20.43 8.19 6.18
CA LYS A 353 20.98 6.86 6.53
C LYS A 353 20.74 6.51 8.00
N THR A 354 20.90 7.49 8.88
CA THR A 354 20.66 7.38 10.31
C THR A 354 19.22 7.00 10.58
N SER A 355 18.26 7.61 9.89
CA SER A 355 16.83 7.28 10.01
C SER A 355 16.56 5.80 9.76
N TRP A 356 17.04 5.27 8.63
CA TRP A 356 16.90 3.86 8.30
C TRP A 356 17.61 2.94 9.29
N SER A 357 18.82 3.31 9.72
CA SER A 357 19.60 2.54 10.68
C SER A 357 18.90 2.43 12.03
N LEU A 358 18.44 3.54 12.60
CA LEU A 358 17.76 3.56 13.89
C LEU A 358 16.45 2.73 13.87
N LEU A 359 15.76 2.71 12.73
CA LEU A 359 14.51 1.96 12.55
C LEU A 359 14.72 0.46 12.36
N TYR A 360 15.70 0.05 11.54
CA TYR A 360 15.76 -1.32 11.01
C TYR A 360 17.08 -2.06 11.24
N ARG A 361 18.15 -1.38 11.67
CA ARG A 361 19.42 -2.06 11.98
C ARG A 361 19.35 -2.64 13.41
N PRO A 362 19.54 -3.96 13.57
CA PRO A 362 19.75 -4.56 14.87
C PRO A 362 20.94 -3.91 15.59
N ILE A 363 20.79 -3.65 16.89
CA ILE A 363 21.88 -3.10 17.70
C ILE A 363 22.03 -3.87 19.00
N ASP A 364 23.26 -3.92 19.51
CA ASP A 364 23.52 -4.41 20.86
C ASP A 364 23.41 -3.30 21.93
N GLU A 365 23.53 -3.68 23.20
CA GLU A 365 23.40 -2.75 24.33
C GLU A 365 24.56 -1.73 24.40
N LYS A 366 25.74 -2.09 23.90
CA LYS A 366 26.90 -1.17 23.85
C LYS A 366 26.67 -0.09 22.80
N GLU A 367 26.20 -0.48 21.61
CA GLU A 367 25.79 0.44 20.56
C GLU A 367 24.62 1.32 21.00
N ARG A 368 23.61 0.76 21.67
CA ARG A 368 22.48 1.53 22.23
C ARG A 368 22.98 2.68 23.12
N LYS A 369 23.85 2.39 24.08
CA LYS A 369 24.45 3.41 24.96
C LYS A 369 25.24 4.47 24.20
N ASN A 370 25.90 4.11 23.10
CA ASN A 370 26.61 5.06 22.26
C ASN A 370 25.64 5.96 21.48
N ILE A 371 24.56 5.40 20.95
CA ILE A 371 23.50 6.14 20.26
C ILE A 371 22.78 7.07 21.24
N ASP A 372 22.48 6.62 22.46
CA ASP A 372 21.86 7.44 23.51
C ASP A 372 22.70 8.67 23.82
N LYS A 373 24.02 8.52 23.98
CA LYS A 373 24.93 9.67 24.17
C LYS A 373 24.86 10.64 22.99
N LYS A 374 24.79 10.14 21.75
CA LYS A 374 24.66 11.00 20.56
C LYS A 374 23.35 11.77 20.53
N ILE A 375 22.24 11.14 20.89
CA ILE A 375 20.92 11.76 20.96
C ILE A 375 20.85 12.79 22.09
N GLN A 376 21.41 12.48 23.27
CA GLN A 376 21.53 13.40 24.39
C GLN A 376 22.38 14.63 24.03
N ASN A 377 23.47 14.46 23.27
CA ASN A 377 24.27 15.58 22.77
C ASN A 377 23.50 16.49 21.80
N CYS A 378 22.41 15.99 21.20
CA CYS A 378 21.48 16.79 20.40
C CYS A 378 20.38 17.45 21.26
N ASN A 379 20.51 17.42 22.60
CA ASN A 379 19.56 17.93 23.59
C ASN A 379 18.19 17.21 23.59
N ILE A 380 18.20 15.93 23.23
CA ILE A 380 16.99 15.09 23.20
C ILE A 380 17.01 14.13 24.39
N ARG A 381 15.97 14.18 25.22
CA ARG A 381 15.77 13.27 26.36
C ARG A 381 15.03 12.00 25.94
N ASN A 382 14.03 12.16 25.09
CA ASN A 382 13.22 11.09 24.54
C ASN A 382 12.97 11.36 23.06
N ILE A 383 13.50 10.51 22.18
CA ILE A 383 13.34 10.62 20.73
C ILE A 383 11.91 10.33 20.26
N HIS A 384 11.12 9.61 21.07
CA HIS A 384 9.72 9.30 20.77
C HIS A 384 8.77 10.46 21.08
N ASP A 385 9.17 11.41 21.94
CA ASP A 385 8.39 12.62 22.19
C ASP A 385 8.68 13.66 21.10
N LYS A 386 7.87 13.64 20.06
CA LYS A 386 7.98 14.57 18.92
C LYS A 386 7.95 16.03 19.34
N SER A 387 7.13 16.38 20.34
CA SER A 387 7.00 17.77 20.78
C SER A 387 8.28 18.22 21.50
N HIS A 388 8.86 17.34 22.31
CA HIS A 388 10.19 17.55 22.92
C HIS A 388 11.28 17.67 21.85
N VAL A 389 11.32 16.76 20.87
CA VAL A 389 12.34 16.76 19.80
C VAL A 389 12.25 18.06 18.99
N ILE A 390 11.07 18.42 18.47
CA ILE A 390 10.87 19.66 17.68
C ILE A 390 11.36 20.89 18.44
N LYS A 391 11.08 20.97 19.75
CA LYS A 391 11.40 22.14 20.56
C LYS A 391 12.88 22.23 20.92
N ASN A 392 13.52 21.10 21.22
CA ASN A 392 14.81 21.11 21.92
C ASN A 392 16.00 20.66 21.07
N ILE A 393 15.77 20.00 19.92
CA ILE A 393 16.85 19.51 19.07
C ILE A 393 17.75 20.66 18.60
N THR A 394 19.07 20.49 18.75
CA THR A 394 20.08 21.50 18.42
C THR A 394 20.82 21.22 17.11
N GLN A 395 20.82 19.97 16.64
CA GLN A 395 21.49 19.54 15.41
C GLN A 395 20.80 18.31 14.83
N ILE A 396 20.96 18.07 13.52
CA ILE A 396 20.50 16.85 12.86
C ILE A 396 21.27 15.66 13.46
N ILE A 397 20.55 14.59 13.82
CA ILE A 397 21.15 13.39 14.39
C ILE A 397 21.82 12.59 13.26
N SER A 398 23.13 12.43 13.39
CA SER A 398 23.95 11.63 12.48
C SER A 398 24.80 10.62 13.22
N LEU A 399 24.70 9.35 12.85
CA LEU A 399 25.59 8.30 13.34
C LEU A 399 26.78 8.11 12.38
N PRO A 400 28.02 8.03 12.89
CA PRO A 400 29.17 7.75 12.04
C PRO A 400 29.21 6.28 11.59
N ASN A 401 29.82 6.02 10.43
CA ASN A 401 30.15 4.67 9.93
C ASN A 401 28.97 3.70 9.77
N ILE A 402 27.79 4.19 9.40
CA ILE A 402 26.62 3.35 9.16
C ILE A 402 26.81 2.52 7.88
N SER A 403 26.64 1.20 7.98
CA SER A 403 26.59 0.33 6.81
C SER A 403 25.43 0.70 5.87
N ASN A 404 25.70 0.70 4.56
CA ASN A 404 24.66 0.88 3.55
C ASN A 404 23.66 -0.30 3.50
N SER A 405 23.97 -1.44 4.13
CA SER A 405 23.11 -2.64 4.11
C SER A 405 21.71 -2.45 4.71
N PHE A 406 21.53 -1.46 5.57
CA PHE A 406 20.24 -1.14 6.19
C PHE A 406 19.60 0.16 5.67
N CYS A 407 20.21 0.82 4.68
CA CYS A 407 19.58 1.95 4.01
C CYS A 407 18.58 1.43 2.98
N LEU A 408 17.35 1.14 3.43
CA LEU A 408 16.26 0.62 2.60
C LEU A 408 15.67 1.73 1.70
N ASP A 409 16.50 2.31 0.84
CA ASP A 409 16.14 3.39 -0.07
C ASP A 409 15.78 2.85 -1.46
N ASP A 410 14.85 1.91 -1.47
CA ASP A 410 14.31 1.37 -2.70
C ASP A 410 13.08 2.20 -3.14
N PRO A 411 13.06 2.70 -4.39
CA PRO A 411 11.89 3.37 -4.96
C PRO A 411 10.57 2.58 -4.81
N ASN A 412 10.62 1.26 -4.70
CA ASN A 412 9.46 0.38 -4.57
C ASN A 412 8.91 0.28 -3.13
N LEU A 413 9.65 0.75 -2.12
CA LEU A 413 9.14 0.87 -0.74
C LEU A 413 8.22 2.07 -0.54
N THR A 414 8.21 2.98 -1.51
CA THR A 414 7.46 4.25 -1.47
C THR A 414 5.99 4.10 -1.86
N LYS A 415 5.60 2.92 -2.34
CA LYS A 415 4.30 2.67 -2.94
C LYS A 415 3.35 1.99 -1.96
N SER A 416 2.11 2.47 -1.95
CA SER A 416 1.04 1.88 -1.17
C SER A 416 0.59 0.59 -1.86
N CYS A 417 0.62 -0.52 -1.14
CA CYS A 417 0.23 -1.84 -1.63
C CYS A 417 -1.16 -2.20 -1.08
N GLN A 418 -2.05 -2.75 -1.91
CA GLN A 418 -3.36 -3.26 -1.48
C GLN A 418 -3.21 -4.69 -0.92
N MET A 419 -3.31 -4.86 0.39
CA MET A 419 -3.13 -6.11 1.14
C MET A 419 -4.25 -7.13 0.93
N SER A 420 -5.48 -6.66 0.67
CA SER A 420 -6.60 -7.56 0.36
C SER A 420 -6.27 -8.50 -0.80
N ASN A 421 -5.39 -8.07 -1.70
CA ASN A 421 -4.96 -8.80 -2.89
C ASN A 421 -3.63 -9.56 -2.70
N LEU A 422 -2.78 -9.13 -1.77
CA LEU A 422 -1.62 -9.91 -1.30
C LEU A 422 -2.08 -11.28 -0.76
N LYS A 423 -3.13 -11.27 0.09
CA LYS A 423 -3.82 -12.47 0.59
C LYS A 423 -4.20 -13.45 -0.53
N GLN A 424 -4.55 -12.92 -1.70
CA GLN A 424 -5.08 -13.69 -2.83
C GLN A 424 -3.97 -14.21 -3.74
N GLN A 425 -2.94 -13.41 -4.03
CA GLN A 425 -1.76 -13.88 -4.76
C GLN A 425 -1.04 -14.94 -3.94
N MET A 426 -0.95 -14.79 -2.62
CA MET A 426 -0.44 -15.84 -1.73
C MET A 426 -1.32 -17.08 -1.71
N THR A 427 -2.65 -16.91 -1.71
CA THR A 427 -3.58 -18.03 -1.87
C THR A 427 -3.31 -18.80 -3.17
N LYS A 428 -3.06 -18.11 -4.29
CA LYS A 428 -2.68 -18.70 -5.59
C LYS A 428 -1.29 -19.34 -5.57
N CYS A 429 -0.26 -18.67 -5.05
CA CYS A 429 1.11 -19.19 -4.90
C CYS A 429 1.18 -20.48 -4.09
N VAL A 430 0.22 -20.68 -3.18
CA VAL A 430 0.17 -21.83 -2.27
C VAL A 430 -0.88 -22.87 -2.74
N ASN A 431 -1.85 -22.50 -3.58
CA ASN A 431 -2.87 -23.40 -4.16
C ASN A 431 -2.43 -24.10 -5.44
N PHE A 432 -1.57 -23.46 -6.24
CA PHE A 432 -0.82 -24.21 -7.22
C PHE A 432 0.22 -25.00 -6.46
N ASP A 433 0.22 -26.33 -6.65
CA ASP A 433 1.47 -27.08 -6.63
C ASP A 433 2.54 -26.13 -7.19
N ILE A 434 3.62 -25.90 -6.46
CA ILE A 434 4.74 -24.99 -6.73
C ILE A 434 5.25 -25.02 -8.21
N LYS A 435 4.79 -25.97 -9.03
CA LYS A 435 4.86 -26.08 -10.50
C LYS A 435 4.63 -24.80 -11.32
N ASN A 436 3.79 -23.84 -10.88
CA ASN A 436 3.43 -22.65 -11.68
C ASN A 436 3.82 -21.30 -11.05
N LEU A 437 4.70 -21.29 -10.04
CA LEU A 437 5.37 -20.04 -9.70
C LEU A 437 6.28 -19.66 -10.88
N THR A 438 6.18 -18.42 -11.35
CA THR A 438 7.14 -17.94 -12.36
C THR A 438 8.56 -18.21 -11.87
N GLN A 439 9.47 -18.54 -12.78
CA GLN A 439 10.87 -18.82 -12.45
C GLN A 439 11.50 -17.75 -11.53
N ASN A 440 11.02 -16.50 -11.63
CA ASN A 440 11.43 -15.36 -10.81
C ASN A 440 11.03 -15.42 -9.32
N ILE A 441 9.95 -16.13 -8.94
CA ILE A 441 9.52 -16.25 -7.53
C ILE A 441 10.25 -17.41 -6.85
N LEU A 442 10.56 -18.47 -7.61
CA LEU A 442 11.22 -19.68 -7.12
C LEU A 442 12.74 -19.71 -7.25
N ASP A 443 13.34 -18.79 -7.99
CA ASP A 443 14.78 -18.61 -7.95
C ASP A 443 15.17 -18.01 -6.59
N GLN A 444 15.42 -18.90 -5.61
CA GLN A 444 15.80 -18.57 -4.23
C GLN A 444 17.03 -17.66 -4.15
N LYS A 445 17.84 -17.59 -5.22
CA LYS A 445 19.02 -16.74 -5.29
C LYS A 445 18.67 -15.28 -5.60
N TRP A 446 17.45 -14.99 -6.06
CA TRP A 446 17.06 -13.70 -6.63
C TRP A 446 15.66 -13.19 -6.28
N SER A 447 14.80 -13.98 -5.61
CA SER A 447 13.42 -13.55 -5.31
C SER A 447 13.30 -12.82 -3.96
N ASN A 448 12.75 -11.61 -4.01
CA ASN A 448 12.60 -10.69 -2.87
C ASN A 448 11.81 -11.31 -1.68
N LEU A 449 10.88 -12.23 -1.97
CA LEU A 449 9.91 -12.75 -1.00
C LEU A 449 10.18 -14.17 -0.51
N CYS A 450 11.13 -14.93 -1.08
CA CYS A 450 11.37 -16.31 -0.62
C CYS A 450 11.80 -16.37 0.86
N VAL A 451 12.68 -15.44 1.26
CA VAL A 451 13.16 -15.30 2.64
C VAL A 451 12.01 -14.99 3.60
N PRO A 452 11.21 -13.92 3.43
CA PRO A 452 10.12 -13.62 4.37
C PRO A 452 9.00 -14.67 4.37
N ILE A 453 8.71 -15.34 3.25
CA ILE A 453 7.79 -16.49 3.19
C ILE A 453 8.32 -17.65 4.04
N SER A 454 9.60 -17.97 3.92
CA SER A 454 10.25 -19.04 4.67
C SER A 454 10.26 -18.75 6.17
N VAL A 455 10.61 -17.51 6.55
CA VAL A 455 10.60 -17.07 7.95
C VAL A 455 9.18 -17.06 8.52
N THR A 456 8.16 -16.66 7.74
CA THR A 456 6.74 -16.76 8.16
C THR A 456 6.35 -18.19 8.46
N THR A 457 6.74 -19.13 7.60
CA THR A 457 6.48 -20.56 7.77
C THR A 457 7.13 -21.07 9.06
N LEU A 458 8.39 -20.70 9.27
CA LEU A 458 9.16 -21.08 10.47
C LEU A 458 8.50 -20.54 11.75
N LEU A 459 8.13 -19.25 11.77
CA LEU A 459 7.49 -18.64 12.94
C LEU A 459 6.17 -19.35 13.28
N ARG A 460 5.33 -19.66 12.29
CA ARG A 460 4.08 -20.38 12.53
C ARG A 460 4.32 -21.81 13.02
N PHE A 461 5.34 -22.48 12.48
CA PHE A 461 5.75 -23.79 12.97
C PHE A 461 6.18 -23.72 14.45
N SER A 462 7.04 -22.76 14.81
CA SER A 462 7.50 -22.57 16.19
C SER A 462 6.36 -22.18 17.14
N MET A 463 5.43 -21.32 16.72
CA MET A 463 4.24 -21.00 17.52
C MET A 463 3.45 -22.26 17.86
N LYS A 464 3.21 -23.13 16.87
CA LYS A 464 2.44 -24.37 17.08
C LYS A 464 3.20 -25.40 17.92
N ASN A 465 4.47 -25.64 17.63
CA ASN A 465 5.22 -26.78 18.17
C ASN A 465 6.07 -26.43 19.38
N ASP A 466 6.69 -25.25 19.40
CA ASP A 466 7.56 -24.83 20.50
C ASP A 466 6.75 -24.13 21.59
N LEU A 467 5.71 -23.36 21.23
CA LEU A 467 4.89 -22.60 22.17
C LEU A 467 3.51 -23.22 22.45
N ALA A 468 3.17 -24.33 21.79
CA ALA A 468 1.84 -24.95 21.86
C ALA A 468 0.67 -23.96 21.62
N PHE A 469 0.91 -22.91 20.83
CA PHE A 469 -0.06 -21.85 20.59
C PHE A 469 -1.09 -22.25 19.53
N VAL A 470 -2.37 -22.00 19.83
CA VAL A 470 -3.50 -22.24 18.93
C VAL A 470 -4.13 -20.91 18.56
N ASP A 471 -4.05 -20.55 17.27
CA ASP A 471 -4.61 -19.32 16.71
C ASP A 471 -6.13 -19.43 16.51
N LYS A 472 -6.89 -19.32 17.60
CA LYS A 472 -8.36 -19.47 17.57
C LYS A 472 -9.08 -18.33 16.83
N GLU A 473 -8.51 -17.13 16.88
CA GLU A 473 -9.12 -15.90 16.33
C GLU A 473 -8.59 -15.56 14.93
N ASN A 474 -7.74 -16.40 14.33
CA ASN A 474 -7.08 -16.15 13.05
C ASN A 474 -6.29 -14.82 13.04
N ALA A 475 -5.74 -14.43 14.18
CA ALA A 475 -4.90 -13.25 14.30
C ALA A 475 -3.48 -13.50 13.75
N TYR A 476 -3.03 -14.76 13.70
CA TYR A 476 -1.69 -15.21 13.33
C TYR A 476 -1.70 -16.09 12.07
N THR A 477 -2.57 -15.75 11.13
CA THR A 477 -2.56 -16.34 9.79
C THR A 477 -1.23 -16.06 9.10
N PHE A 478 -0.91 -16.90 8.11
CA PHE A 478 0.28 -16.74 7.27
C PHE A 478 0.35 -15.33 6.66
N ASP A 479 -0.77 -14.84 6.15
CA ASP A 479 -0.83 -13.53 5.50
C ASP A 479 -0.59 -12.38 6.48
N ASN A 480 -1.14 -12.47 7.69
CA ASN A 480 -0.92 -11.44 8.71
C ASN A 480 0.55 -11.37 9.11
N ILE A 481 1.17 -12.51 9.41
CA ILE A 481 2.58 -12.55 9.82
C ILE A 481 3.49 -12.08 8.67
N LEU A 482 3.25 -12.53 7.44
CA LEU A 482 4.06 -12.06 6.30
C LEU A 482 3.91 -10.55 6.11
N THR A 483 2.70 -10.03 6.22
CA THR A 483 2.41 -8.59 6.12
C THR A 483 3.18 -7.82 7.18
N ILE A 484 3.18 -8.26 8.45
CA ILE A 484 3.97 -7.63 9.51
C ILE A 484 5.47 -7.68 9.20
N LEU A 485 5.98 -8.82 8.75
CA LEU A 485 7.39 -8.97 8.43
C LEU A 485 7.83 -8.05 7.30
N THR A 486 7.04 -7.97 6.23
CA THR A 486 7.37 -7.25 4.98
C THR A 486 6.96 -5.78 4.98
N MET A 487 6.06 -5.35 5.86
CA MET A 487 5.60 -3.96 5.93
C MET A 487 6.14 -3.21 7.15
N ILE A 488 6.48 -3.91 8.25
CA ILE A 488 6.77 -3.27 9.55
C ILE A 488 8.13 -3.68 10.10
N ALA A 489 8.37 -4.99 10.27
CA ALA A 489 9.58 -5.47 10.92
C ALA A 489 10.80 -5.22 10.04
N TYR A 490 10.71 -5.60 8.76
CA TYR A 490 11.76 -5.41 7.78
C TYR A 490 11.15 -5.06 6.43
N PRO A 491 10.83 -3.76 6.20
CA PRO A 491 10.08 -3.33 5.02
C PRO A 491 10.70 -3.80 3.72
N ARG A 492 9.87 -4.35 2.84
CA ARG A 492 10.26 -4.87 1.53
C ARG A 492 9.29 -4.41 0.45
N SER A 493 9.85 -4.24 -0.74
CA SER A 493 9.05 -4.13 -1.95
C SER A 493 8.19 -5.39 -2.07
N LEU A 494 6.91 -5.23 -2.32
CA LEU A 494 6.02 -6.34 -2.67
C LEU A 494 5.93 -6.52 -4.19
N ALA A 495 6.89 -5.98 -4.96
CA ALA A 495 7.00 -6.21 -6.40
C ALA A 495 6.97 -7.73 -6.70
N GLY A 496 6.12 -8.12 -7.65
CA GLY A 496 5.79 -9.53 -7.94
C GLY A 496 4.55 -10.07 -7.21
N LEU A 497 4.03 -9.38 -6.18
CA LEU A 497 2.71 -9.62 -5.56
C LEU A 497 1.79 -8.37 -5.59
N ASN A 498 2.27 -7.26 -6.13
CA ASN A 498 1.57 -5.97 -6.17
C ASN A 498 0.51 -5.96 -7.28
N LEU A 499 -0.64 -5.30 -7.05
CA LEU A 499 -1.72 -5.24 -8.04
C LEU A 499 -1.48 -4.30 -9.23
N ASN A 500 -0.49 -3.40 -9.15
CA ASN A 500 -0.27 -2.36 -10.16
C ASN A 500 1.22 -2.10 -10.43
N PRO A 501 2.08 -3.10 -10.72
CA PRO A 501 3.53 -2.90 -10.80
C PRO A 501 3.92 -1.91 -11.92
N LYS A 502 4.95 -1.07 -11.69
CA LYS A 502 5.55 -0.31 -12.81
C LYS A 502 6.32 -1.26 -13.71
N LYS A 503 6.35 -0.97 -15.02
CA LYS A 503 7.15 -1.69 -16.04
C LYS A 503 8.67 -1.75 -15.74
N LYS A 504 9.15 -0.91 -14.82
CA LYS A 504 10.54 -0.86 -14.33
C LYS A 504 10.75 -1.60 -12.99
N GLU A 505 9.74 -2.28 -12.42
CA GLU A 505 9.90 -3.14 -11.24
C GLU A 505 10.67 -4.44 -11.58
N ASN A 506 11.79 -4.32 -12.32
CA ASN A 506 12.71 -5.40 -12.67
C ASN A 506 13.86 -5.52 -11.66
N ASP A 507 14.05 -4.51 -10.80
CA ASP A 507 15.08 -4.49 -9.77
C ASP A 507 14.56 -5.22 -8.52
N PHE A 508 14.97 -6.47 -8.37
CA PHE A 508 14.66 -7.27 -7.19
C PHE A 508 15.50 -6.81 -6.01
N GLN A 509 14.86 -6.52 -4.87
CA GLN A 509 15.57 -6.41 -3.60
C GLN A 509 16.16 -7.79 -3.28
N ARG A 510 17.48 -7.90 -3.31
CA ARG A 510 18.15 -9.08 -2.78
C ARG A 510 17.92 -9.13 -1.28
N ASN A 511 17.64 -10.32 -0.77
CA ASN A 511 17.45 -10.51 0.66
C ASN A 511 18.46 -11.52 1.18
N ASP A 512 19.07 -11.16 2.29
CA ASP A 512 19.92 -12.05 3.06
C ASP A 512 19.10 -12.60 4.24
N ILE A 513 19.03 -13.93 4.31
CA ILE A 513 18.31 -14.64 5.37
C ILE A 513 18.85 -14.27 6.75
N GLU A 514 20.15 -14.03 6.88
CA GLU A 514 20.76 -13.67 8.17
C GLU A 514 20.24 -12.33 8.63
N THR A 515 20.27 -11.31 7.77
CA THR A 515 19.76 -9.97 8.08
C THR A 515 18.28 -9.98 8.51
N MET A 516 17.43 -10.76 7.84
CA MET A 516 16.02 -10.87 8.24
C MET A 516 15.87 -11.59 9.58
N LEU A 517 16.57 -12.70 9.80
CA LEU A 517 16.53 -13.44 11.07
C LEU A 517 17.08 -12.59 12.23
N GLU A 518 18.14 -11.82 12.00
CA GLU A 518 18.63 -10.84 12.96
C GLU A 518 17.56 -9.84 13.32
N ARG A 519 16.88 -9.25 12.33
CA ARG A 519 15.81 -8.29 12.60
C ARG A 519 14.63 -8.92 13.34
N VAL A 520 14.30 -10.18 13.06
CA VAL A 520 13.27 -10.92 13.79
C VAL A 520 13.68 -11.15 15.24
N CYS A 521 14.92 -11.56 15.50
CA CYS A 521 15.34 -11.91 16.86
C CYS A 521 15.83 -10.71 17.71
N LYS A 522 16.34 -9.64 17.10
CA LYS A 522 16.98 -8.51 17.80
C LYS A 522 16.16 -7.22 17.68
N LYS A 523 16.24 -6.39 18.72
CA LYS A 523 15.68 -5.03 18.72
C LYS A 523 16.55 -4.09 17.88
N THR A 524 15.93 -3.03 17.38
CA THR A 524 16.63 -1.87 16.81
C THR A 524 16.65 -0.74 17.83
N TYR A 525 17.19 0.42 17.49
CA TYR A 525 17.13 1.55 18.42
C TYR A 525 15.68 1.97 18.69
N LEU A 526 14.87 2.09 17.63
CA LEU A 526 13.51 2.63 17.68
C LEU A 526 12.39 1.58 17.68
N LYS A 527 12.69 0.30 17.43
CA LYS A 527 11.69 -0.75 17.33
C LYS A 527 12.03 -1.99 18.13
N GLU A 528 10.97 -2.64 18.63
CA GLU A 528 11.03 -3.99 19.20
C GLU A 528 11.49 -5.03 18.16
N SER A 529 11.88 -6.21 18.63
CA SER A 529 12.28 -7.31 17.75
C SER A 529 11.12 -7.72 16.83
N GLY A 530 11.41 -8.22 15.63
CA GLY A 530 10.35 -8.64 14.71
C GLY A 530 9.46 -9.74 15.31
N TRP A 531 10.03 -10.62 16.15
CA TRP A 531 9.26 -11.61 16.91
C TRP A 531 8.28 -10.95 17.88
N GLU A 532 8.72 -9.97 18.68
CA GLU A 532 7.82 -9.28 19.61
C GLU A 532 6.72 -8.49 18.89
N ILE A 533 7.04 -7.89 17.74
CA ILE A 533 6.05 -7.22 16.88
C ILE A 533 5.00 -8.24 16.39
N VAL A 534 5.44 -9.40 15.89
CA VAL A 534 4.53 -10.48 15.46
C VAL A 534 3.72 -11.00 16.65
N ARG A 535 4.35 -11.30 17.78
CA ARG A 535 3.72 -11.86 18.98
C ARG A 535 2.60 -10.97 19.51
N LYS A 536 2.80 -9.65 19.55
CA LYS A 536 1.82 -8.68 20.05
C LYS A 536 0.80 -8.24 19.02
N GLN A 537 0.80 -8.83 17.82
CA GLN A 537 -0.03 -8.33 16.73
C GLN A 537 -1.52 -8.54 16.97
N GLY A 538 -1.95 -9.50 17.80
CA GLY A 538 -3.37 -9.80 18.01
C GLY A 538 -3.66 -10.55 19.31
N TYR A 539 -4.88 -11.06 19.44
CA TYR A 539 -5.35 -11.73 20.66
C TYR A 539 -5.95 -13.11 20.34
N PRO A 540 -5.74 -14.15 21.16
CA PRO A 540 -4.78 -14.18 22.28
C PRO A 540 -3.33 -14.13 21.80
N GLU A 541 -2.43 -13.55 22.60
CA GLU A 541 -1.01 -13.50 22.26
C GLU A 541 -0.32 -14.85 22.54
N PRO A 542 0.65 -15.29 21.71
CA PRO A 542 1.58 -16.34 22.10
C PRO A 542 2.35 -15.95 23.35
N ALA A 543 2.71 -16.95 24.16
CA ALA A 543 3.49 -16.75 25.37
C ALA A 543 4.81 -16.01 25.09
N GLU A 544 5.22 -15.19 26.06
CA GLU A 544 6.52 -14.52 26.00
C GLU A 544 7.64 -15.55 25.82
N SER A 545 8.52 -15.29 24.87
CA SER A 545 9.54 -16.23 24.43
C SER A 545 10.66 -15.51 23.71
N THR A 546 11.82 -16.16 23.62
CA THR A 546 13.01 -15.61 22.98
C THR A 546 13.24 -16.24 21.60
N CYS A 547 13.43 -15.41 20.57
CA CYS A 547 13.91 -15.82 19.26
C CYS A 547 15.44 -15.81 19.26
N ASN A 548 16.06 -16.94 18.93
CA ASN A 548 17.50 -17.04 18.70
C ASN A 548 17.75 -17.84 17.42
N TYR A 549 18.74 -17.43 16.63
CA TYR A 549 19.21 -18.21 15.50
C TYR A 549 20.73 -18.37 15.59
N LYS A 550 21.26 -19.45 15.02
CA LYS A 550 22.69 -19.72 14.93
C LYS A 550 23.04 -20.15 13.51
N LYS A 551 24.11 -19.57 12.96
CA LYS A 551 24.70 -20.04 11.71
C LYS A 551 25.46 -21.33 11.97
N VAL A 552 25.21 -22.35 11.15
CA VAL A 552 25.84 -23.67 11.27
C VAL A 552 26.47 -24.01 9.93
N MET A 553 27.79 -24.20 9.90
CA MET A 553 28.52 -24.66 8.72
C MET A 553 28.52 -26.18 8.72
N LEU A 554 27.85 -26.80 7.75
CA LEU A 554 27.65 -28.25 7.76
C LEU A 554 28.98 -29.01 7.61
N ASN A 555 29.95 -28.49 6.85
CA ASN A 555 31.29 -29.09 6.69
C ASN A 555 32.18 -29.01 7.93
N GLU A 556 32.01 -27.98 8.75
CA GLU A 556 32.85 -27.75 9.93
C GLU A 556 32.22 -28.37 11.18
N ASN A 557 30.89 -28.38 11.23
CA ASN A 557 30.14 -28.80 12.40
C ASN A 557 29.69 -30.27 12.32
N PHE A 558 29.80 -30.91 11.15
CA PHE A 558 29.41 -32.30 10.95
C PHE A 558 30.33 -33.03 9.97
N ILE A 559 30.77 -34.24 10.35
CA ILE A 559 31.51 -35.15 9.46
C ILE A 559 30.48 -36.04 8.75
N PHE A 560 30.32 -35.88 7.43
CA PHE A 560 29.44 -36.74 6.65
C PHE A 560 30.23 -37.83 5.94
N SER A 561 29.94 -39.09 6.27
CA SER A 561 30.54 -40.27 5.62
C SER A 561 29.74 -40.76 4.40
N ARG A 562 28.60 -40.13 4.09
CA ARG A 562 27.66 -40.51 3.01
C ARG A 562 26.95 -39.26 2.45
N PRO A 563 26.42 -39.29 1.20
CA PRO A 563 25.58 -38.22 0.67
C PRO A 563 24.43 -37.89 1.63
N LEU A 564 24.28 -36.63 2.01
CA LEU A 564 23.30 -36.22 3.00
C LEU A 564 21.97 -35.90 2.32
N SER A 565 20.91 -36.63 2.66
CA SER A 565 19.57 -36.27 2.20
C SER A 565 19.07 -35.06 2.99
N VAL A 566 19.12 -33.88 2.36
CA VAL A 566 18.51 -32.65 2.85
C VAL A 566 17.03 -32.71 2.53
N THR A 567 16.21 -32.94 3.55
CA THR A 567 14.75 -32.88 3.40
C THR A 567 14.27 -31.49 3.80
N GLY A 568 13.91 -30.66 2.83
CA GLY A 568 13.14 -29.45 3.06
C GLY A 568 11.68 -29.81 3.31
N ALA A 569 11.13 -29.47 4.47
CA ALA A 569 9.71 -29.59 4.74
C ALA A 569 9.04 -28.22 4.55
N TYR A 570 8.03 -28.17 3.70
CA TYR A 570 7.20 -26.99 3.53
C TYR A 570 5.84 -27.25 4.17
N PHE A 571 5.46 -26.38 5.09
CA PHE A 571 4.17 -26.44 5.76
C PHE A 571 3.15 -25.66 4.94
N LEU A 572 2.17 -26.36 4.38
CA LEU A 572 0.92 -25.73 3.98
C LEU A 572 0.00 -25.76 5.19
N PRO A 573 -0.28 -24.61 5.82
CA PRO A 573 -1.15 -24.61 6.98
C PRO A 573 -2.60 -24.91 6.62
N THR A 574 -3.35 -25.36 7.63
CA THR A 574 -4.81 -25.37 7.56
C THR A 574 -5.30 -23.98 7.20
N ARG A 575 -6.12 -23.87 6.16
CA ARG A 575 -6.63 -22.58 5.71
C ARG A 575 -8.00 -22.73 5.09
N ARG A 576 -8.86 -21.76 5.37
CA ARG A 576 -10.16 -21.63 4.71
C ARG A 576 -10.04 -20.63 3.57
N ILE A 577 -10.25 -21.07 2.34
CA ILE A 577 -10.19 -20.24 1.14
C ILE A 577 -11.51 -20.37 0.42
N ASP A 578 -12.15 -19.25 0.12
CA ASP A 578 -13.42 -19.21 -0.59
C ASP A 578 -14.54 -20.08 0.06
N GLY A 579 -14.45 -20.25 1.38
CA GLY A 579 -15.33 -21.08 2.19
C GLY A 579 -14.96 -22.58 2.24
N ILE A 580 -13.88 -22.99 1.57
CA ILE A 580 -13.37 -24.37 1.49
C ILE A 580 -12.22 -24.54 2.48
N ASP A 581 -12.28 -25.57 3.32
CA ASP A 581 -11.22 -25.91 4.25
C ASP A 581 -10.15 -26.76 3.57
N TYR A 582 -8.92 -26.25 3.55
CA TYR A 582 -7.73 -26.97 3.10
C TYR A 582 -7.02 -27.50 4.34
N PRO A 583 -6.83 -28.82 4.48
CA PRO A 583 -6.14 -29.40 5.62
C PRO A 583 -4.65 -29.05 5.61
N GLU A 584 -4.04 -29.05 6.79
CA GLU A 584 -2.59 -28.92 6.93
C GLU A 584 -1.89 -30.02 6.13
N LYS A 585 -0.94 -29.63 5.29
CA LYS A 585 -0.18 -30.57 4.46
C LYS A 585 1.30 -30.22 4.52
N VAL A 586 2.08 -31.18 5.01
CA VAL A 586 3.54 -31.09 4.99
C VAL A 586 4.03 -31.69 3.68
N PHE A 587 4.68 -30.86 2.86
CA PHE A 587 5.35 -31.31 1.64
C PHE A 587 6.84 -31.47 1.91
N PHE A 588 7.35 -32.66 1.68
CA PHE A 588 8.78 -32.94 1.80
C PHE A 588 9.42 -32.84 0.41
N HIS A 589 10.37 -31.94 0.27
CA HIS A 589 11.28 -31.86 -0.86
C HIS A 589 12.63 -32.44 -0.42
N GLN A 590 13.04 -33.55 -1.03
CA GLN A 590 14.34 -34.15 -0.75
C GLN A 590 15.35 -33.74 -1.82
N MET A 591 16.44 -33.16 -1.36
CA MET A 591 17.67 -32.91 -2.12
C MET A 591 18.76 -33.77 -1.53
N THR A 592 19.68 -34.24 -2.36
CA THR A 592 20.87 -34.93 -1.86
C THR A 592 22.04 -33.96 -1.92
N LEU A 593 22.63 -33.63 -0.77
CA LEU A 593 23.94 -33.01 -0.73
C LEU A 593 24.97 -34.05 -1.19
N ASP A 594 25.46 -33.85 -2.41
CA ASP A 594 26.38 -34.73 -3.12
C ASP A 594 27.79 -34.60 -2.53
N ARG A 595 28.31 -33.36 -2.52
CA ARG A 595 29.62 -33.02 -1.96
C ARG A 595 29.74 -31.54 -1.69
N ILE A 596 30.87 -31.13 -1.11
CA ILE A 596 31.24 -29.75 -0.87
C ILE A 596 32.45 -29.43 -1.73
N GLU A 597 32.34 -28.39 -2.55
CA GLU A 597 33.34 -28.04 -3.57
C GLU A 597 33.61 -26.54 -3.48
N ASN A 598 34.86 -26.16 -3.18
CA ASN A 598 35.30 -24.76 -3.01
C ASN A 598 34.45 -23.95 -2.01
N GLY A 599 34.08 -24.54 -0.87
CA GLY A 599 33.23 -23.90 0.14
C GLY A 599 31.74 -23.78 -0.24
N GLY A 600 31.34 -24.27 -1.41
CA GLY A 600 29.96 -24.35 -1.86
C GLY A 600 29.36 -25.73 -1.68
N TYR A 601 28.04 -25.79 -1.46
CA TYR A 601 27.28 -27.03 -1.33
C TYR A 601 26.76 -27.48 -2.70
N VAL A 602 27.13 -28.69 -3.13
CA VAL A 602 26.64 -29.29 -4.39
C VAL A 602 25.43 -30.16 -4.08
N LEU A 603 24.25 -29.74 -4.53
CA LEU A 603 22.99 -30.46 -4.34
C LEU A 603 22.60 -31.21 -5.62
N GLN A 604 22.10 -32.43 -5.48
CA GLN A 604 21.40 -33.20 -6.51
C GLN A 604 19.90 -33.12 -6.24
N ASN A 605 19.14 -32.65 -7.24
CA ASN A 605 17.69 -32.56 -7.18
C ASN A 605 17.06 -33.73 -7.97
N THR A 606 16.27 -34.56 -7.30
CA THR A 606 15.66 -35.76 -7.89
C THR A 606 14.31 -35.50 -8.59
N GLN A 607 13.73 -34.29 -8.48
CA GLN A 607 12.36 -34.00 -8.94
C GLN A 607 12.23 -33.36 -10.34
N PHE A 608 13.33 -33.00 -11.01
CA PHE A 608 13.28 -32.33 -12.33
C PHE A 608 13.45 -33.26 -13.56
N SER A 609 13.24 -34.57 -13.41
CA SER A 609 13.55 -35.54 -14.48
C SER A 609 12.43 -35.83 -15.48
N VAL A 610 11.28 -35.14 -15.45
CA VAL A 610 10.12 -35.63 -16.24
C VAL A 610 10.05 -35.12 -17.68
N ASN A 611 10.77 -34.06 -18.11
CA ASN A 611 10.67 -33.58 -19.52
C ASN A 611 11.95 -33.01 -20.17
N HIS A 612 13.15 -33.41 -19.73
CA HIS A 612 14.38 -33.07 -20.46
C HIS A 612 15.29 -34.30 -20.61
N PRO A 613 16.00 -34.44 -21.75
CA PRO A 613 16.86 -35.61 -22.01
C PRO A 613 17.91 -35.75 -20.88
N PRO A 614 18.42 -36.96 -20.64
CA PRO A 614 19.15 -37.31 -19.42
C PRO A 614 20.48 -36.53 -19.33
N GLY A 615 20.40 -35.36 -18.71
CA GLY A 615 21.53 -34.53 -18.34
C GLY A 615 21.37 -34.13 -16.88
N LYS A 616 22.26 -34.64 -16.01
CA LYS A 616 22.36 -34.24 -14.60
C LYS A 616 22.53 -32.71 -14.52
N LYS A 617 21.47 -31.95 -14.22
CA LYS A 617 21.61 -30.52 -13.91
C LYS A 617 22.23 -30.39 -12.52
N LYS A 618 23.53 -30.08 -12.48
CA LYS A 618 24.28 -29.70 -11.27
C LYS A 618 24.02 -28.22 -10.98
N SER A 619 23.39 -27.89 -9.87
CA SER A 619 23.30 -26.51 -9.37
C SER A 619 24.36 -26.28 -8.31
N CYS A 620 25.27 -25.34 -8.56
CA CYS A 620 26.32 -24.95 -7.62
C CYS A 620 25.85 -23.72 -6.83
N LEU A 621 25.57 -23.88 -5.52
CA LEU A 621 25.34 -22.75 -4.61
C LEU A 621 26.70 -22.28 -4.11
N LYS A 622 27.23 -21.21 -4.71
CA LYS A 622 28.43 -20.53 -4.20
C LYS A 622 28.02 -19.50 -3.14
N ASN A 623 28.70 -19.53 -2.00
CA ASN A 623 28.68 -18.44 -1.03
C ASN A 623 29.39 -17.22 -1.65
N ASN A 624 28.71 -16.08 -1.69
CA ASN A 624 29.33 -14.75 -1.68
C ASN A 624 28.61 -13.92 -0.64
#